data_AF-A0A367PSA9-F1
#
_entry.id   AF-A0A367PSA9-F1
#
_cell.length_a   1.000
_cell.length_b   1.000
_cell.length_c   1.000
_cell.angle_alpha   90.00
_cell.angle_beta   90.00
_cell.angle_gamma   90.00
#
_symmetry.space_group_name_H-M   'P 1'
#
loop_
_entity.id
_entity.type
_entity.pdbx_description
1 polymer ?
#
loop_
_entity_poly.entity_id
_entity_poly.type
_entity_poly.pdbx_seq_one_letter_code
_entity_poly.pdbx_strand_id
1 'polypeptide(L)'
;MKYVKIPAVLACLVFAGCTTTAPPYSGRQMSTYDMSTEYTVEYVPDGFTLMVNYRYQQFTILPGSAATECKTAATNVANSLADRRRREIEPVDDKRFTLNISRNWFGKATACSATAPIVWKR
;
A
#
# COMPACT_ATOMS: atom_id res chain seq x y z
N MET A 1 -5.08 -23.05 64.06
CA MET A 1 -5.77 -22.24 63.03
C MET A 1 -4.93 -22.38 61.77
N LYS A 2 -5.14 -23.37 60.88
CA LYS A 2 -6.18 -23.52 59.85
C LYS A 2 -6.30 -22.32 58.89
N TYR A 3 -6.21 -22.65 57.60
CA TYR A 3 -6.58 -21.90 56.39
C TYR A 3 -5.46 -21.00 55.82
N VAL A 4 -5.14 -20.99 54.52
CA VAL A 4 -5.75 -21.60 53.33
C VAL A 4 -4.66 -21.64 52.25
N LYS A 5 -4.53 -22.79 51.59
CA LYS A 5 -3.81 -22.92 50.32
C LYS A 5 -4.67 -22.26 49.23
N ILE A 6 -4.01 -21.77 48.17
CA ILE A 6 -4.55 -21.44 46.83
C ILE A 6 -4.93 -19.95 46.67
N PRO A 7 -4.63 -19.27 45.54
CA PRO A 7 -4.09 -19.78 44.28
C PRO A 7 -2.90 -19.01 43.67
N ALA A 8 -1.96 -19.78 43.10
CA ALA A 8 -1.08 -19.37 42.01
C ALA A 8 -1.82 -19.24 40.65
N VAL A 9 -2.99 -18.56 40.62
CA VAL A 9 -3.87 -18.46 39.43
C VAL A 9 -3.85 -17.06 38.81
N LEU A 10 -3.19 -16.07 39.42
CA LEU A 10 -3.11 -14.71 38.87
C LEU A 10 -2.08 -14.52 37.75
N ALA A 11 -1.52 -15.60 37.20
CA ALA A 11 -0.37 -15.56 36.29
C ALA A 11 -0.70 -15.79 34.80
N CYS A 12 -1.95 -16.00 34.39
CA CYS A 12 -2.25 -16.48 33.01
C CYS A 12 -3.09 -15.55 32.11
N LEU A 13 -3.50 -14.35 32.54
CA LEU A 13 -4.45 -13.54 31.73
C LEU A 13 -3.84 -12.40 30.90
N VAL A 14 -2.51 -12.25 30.84
CA VAL A 14 -1.88 -11.11 30.12
C VAL A 14 -1.38 -11.47 28.70
N PHE A 15 -1.60 -12.69 28.21
CA PHE A 15 -1.09 -13.11 26.87
C PHE A 15 -2.08 -12.95 25.71
N ALA A 16 -3.31 -12.47 25.93
CA ALA A 16 -4.29 -12.28 24.85
C ALA A 16 -4.33 -10.82 24.36
N GLY A 17 -3.25 -10.36 23.72
CA GLY A 17 -3.21 -8.97 23.27
C GLY A 17 -2.17 -8.62 22.22
N CYS A 18 -1.57 -9.57 21.51
CA CYS A 18 -0.84 -9.25 20.28
C CYS A 18 -1.82 -9.30 19.10
N THR A 19 -2.76 -8.36 19.03
CA THR A 19 -3.46 -8.08 17.77
C THR A 19 -2.47 -7.35 16.88
N THR A 20 -1.52 -8.09 16.29
CA THR A 20 -0.84 -7.62 15.09
C THR A 20 -1.91 -7.56 14.03
N THR A 21 -2.45 -6.37 13.79
CA THR A 21 -3.23 -6.11 12.58
C THR A 21 -2.32 -6.45 11.41
N ALA A 22 -2.74 -7.40 10.58
CA ALA A 22 -2.08 -7.65 9.30
C ALA A 22 -1.91 -6.29 8.59
N PRO A 23 -0.74 -5.99 8.00
CA PRO A 23 -0.60 -4.76 7.25
C PRO A 23 -1.74 -4.69 6.21
N PRO A 24 -2.29 -3.50 5.93
CA PRO A 24 -3.43 -3.34 5.02
C PRO A 24 -3.12 -3.70 3.55
N TYR A 25 -1.91 -4.19 3.28
CA TYR A 25 -1.43 -4.63 1.98
C TYR A 25 -1.23 -6.14 1.99
N SER A 26 -1.18 -6.74 0.80
CA SER A 26 -1.15 -8.19 0.52
C SER A 26 0.00 -9.01 1.16
N GLY A 27 0.67 -8.52 2.21
CA GLY A 27 1.81 -9.15 2.86
C GLY A 27 3.05 -9.24 1.97
N ARG A 28 2.95 -8.74 0.73
CA ARG A 28 4.03 -8.79 -0.25
C ARG A 28 5.04 -7.67 0.00
N GLN A 29 6.30 -8.06 -0.04
CA GLN A 29 7.42 -7.13 0.04
C GLN A 29 7.38 -6.17 -1.16
N MET A 30 7.36 -4.87 -0.87
CA MET A 30 7.41 -3.84 -1.90
C MET A 30 8.87 -3.54 -2.27
N SER A 31 9.10 -3.27 -3.55
CA SER A 31 10.38 -2.81 -4.10
C SER A 31 10.41 -1.28 -4.12
N THR A 32 11.56 -0.70 -3.82
CA THR A 32 11.77 0.75 -3.91
C THR A 32 11.94 1.17 -5.38
N TYR A 33 11.16 2.16 -5.82
CA TYR A 33 11.30 2.79 -7.14
C TYR A 33 12.15 4.06 -7.03
N ASP A 34 11.82 4.92 -6.06
CA ASP A 34 12.56 6.15 -5.75
C ASP A 34 12.48 6.45 -4.23
N MET A 35 12.90 7.64 -3.79
CA MET A 35 12.91 8.03 -2.37
C MET A 35 11.52 8.10 -1.71
N SER A 36 10.46 8.22 -2.50
CA SER A 36 9.07 8.43 -2.08
C SER A 36 8.12 7.34 -2.60
N THR A 37 8.55 6.50 -3.52
CA THR A 37 7.71 5.55 -4.24
C THR A 37 8.20 4.13 -4.04
N GLU A 38 7.30 3.29 -3.54
CA GLU A 38 7.47 1.84 -3.46
C GLU A 38 6.40 1.16 -4.32
N TYR A 39 6.69 -0.02 -4.83
CA TYR A 39 5.74 -0.76 -5.65
C TYR A 39 5.87 -2.27 -5.50
N THR A 40 4.81 -2.98 -5.83
CA THR A 40 4.83 -4.43 -6.05
C THR A 40 3.99 -4.75 -7.26
N VAL A 41 4.30 -5.88 -7.89
CA VAL A 41 3.63 -6.36 -9.09
C VAL A 41 3.15 -7.78 -8.91
N GLU A 42 1.96 -8.06 -9.44
CA GLU A 42 1.44 -9.40 -9.59
C GLU A 42 1.23 -9.68 -11.07
N TYR A 43 2.02 -10.58 -11.65
CA TYR A 43 1.91 -10.90 -13.07
C TYR A 43 0.71 -11.79 -13.33
N VAL A 44 -0.05 -11.45 -14.38
CA VAL A 44 -1.16 -12.22 -14.91
C VAL A 44 -0.92 -12.46 -16.41
N PRO A 45 -1.56 -13.44 -17.06
CA PRO A 45 -1.28 -13.76 -18.47
C PRO A 45 -1.39 -12.55 -19.41
N ASP A 46 -2.39 -11.71 -19.19
CA ASP A 46 -2.68 -10.54 -20.02
C ASP A 46 -1.99 -9.24 -19.56
N GLY A 47 -1.18 -9.29 -18.51
CA GLY A 47 -0.76 -8.06 -17.85
C GLY A 47 -0.02 -8.21 -16.52
N PHE A 48 -0.23 -7.23 -15.67
CA PHE A 48 0.15 -7.29 -14.26
C PHE A 48 -0.74 -6.35 -13.44
N THR A 49 -1.05 -6.75 -12.21
CA THR A 49 -1.62 -5.84 -11.22
C THR A 49 -0.48 -5.07 -10.57
N LEU A 50 -0.50 -3.75 -10.72
CA LEU A 50 0.44 -2.85 -10.09
C LEU A 50 -0.17 -2.31 -8.80
N MET A 51 0.62 -2.35 -7.72
CA MET A 51 0.30 -1.69 -6.47
C MET A 51 1.47 -0.77 -6.11
N VAL A 52 1.18 0.50 -5.91
CA VAL A 52 2.17 1.57 -5.65
C VAL A 52 1.81 2.25 -4.34
N ASN A 53 2.81 2.48 -3.51
CA ASN A 53 2.73 3.29 -2.31
C ASN A 53 3.59 4.53 -2.50
N TYR A 54 2.96 5.69 -2.49
CA TYR A 54 3.59 6.99 -2.67
C TYR A 54 3.49 7.80 -1.39
N ARG A 55 4.64 8.25 -0.88
CA ARG A 55 4.75 9.05 0.34
C ARG A 55 4.97 10.51 -0.04
N TYR A 56 4.06 11.39 0.39
CA TYR A 56 4.22 12.81 0.15
C TYR A 56 5.31 13.36 1.06
N GLN A 57 6.34 13.96 0.45
CA GLN A 57 7.41 14.62 1.21
C GLN A 57 6.93 15.92 1.86
N GLN A 58 5.89 16.54 1.29
CA GLN A 58 5.31 17.79 1.76
C GLN A 58 4.05 17.51 2.57
N PHE A 59 4.01 17.95 3.83
CA PHE A 59 2.87 17.73 4.74
C PHE A 59 1.65 18.62 4.46
N THR A 60 1.61 19.34 3.34
CA THR A 60 0.62 20.38 3.05
C THR A 60 -0.20 20.14 1.79
N ILE A 61 -0.13 18.95 1.18
CA ILE A 61 -0.85 18.67 -0.07
C ILE A 61 -2.37 18.53 0.17
N LEU A 62 -3.15 19.19 -0.68
CA LEU A 62 -4.61 19.09 -0.70
C LEU A 62 -5.04 17.70 -1.23
N PRO A 63 -6.16 17.12 -0.75
CA PRO A 63 -6.55 15.76 -1.15
C PRO A 63 -6.71 15.54 -2.66
N GLY A 64 -7.20 16.55 -3.40
CA GLY A 64 -7.38 16.46 -4.84
C GLY A 64 -6.06 16.40 -5.62
N SER A 65 -5.08 17.24 -5.24
CA SER A 65 -3.75 17.22 -5.86
C SER A 65 -2.96 15.96 -5.48
N ALA A 66 -3.15 15.48 -4.24
CA ALA A 66 -2.60 14.21 -3.79
C ALA A 66 -3.06 13.05 -4.69
N ALA A 67 -4.37 12.93 -4.95
CA ALA A 67 -4.88 11.88 -5.82
C ALA A 67 -4.23 11.88 -7.21
N THR A 68 -4.09 13.05 -7.83
CA THR A 68 -3.46 13.20 -9.14
C THR A 68 -1.98 12.81 -9.13
N GLU A 69 -1.20 13.32 -8.17
CA GLU A 69 0.22 12.98 -8.05
C GLU A 69 0.44 11.47 -7.86
N CYS A 70 -0.39 10.84 -7.02
CA CYS A 70 -0.32 9.40 -6.78
C CYS A 70 -0.61 8.58 -8.04
N LYS A 71 -1.60 8.99 -8.85
CA LYS A 71 -1.86 8.36 -10.16
C LYS A 71 -0.70 8.57 -11.11
N THR A 72 -0.14 9.78 -11.18
CA THR A 72 1.02 10.07 -12.02
C THR A 72 2.22 9.20 -11.63
N ALA A 73 2.51 9.07 -10.33
CA ALA A 73 3.56 8.18 -9.84
C ALA A 73 3.30 6.72 -10.25
N ALA A 74 2.07 6.23 -10.07
CA ALA A 74 1.71 4.87 -10.44
C ALA A 74 1.83 4.60 -11.95
N THR A 75 1.39 5.54 -12.79
CA THR A 75 1.54 5.47 -14.25
C THR A 75 3.02 5.46 -14.66
N ASN A 76 3.86 6.29 -14.03
CA ASN A 76 5.31 6.29 -14.30
C ASN A 76 5.96 4.95 -13.96
N VAL A 77 5.58 4.35 -12.82
CA VAL A 77 6.05 3.00 -12.44
C VAL A 77 5.57 1.96 -13.46
N ALA A 78 4.30 2.01 -13.88
CA ALA A 78 3.76 1.09 -14.88
C ALA A 78 4.53 1.15 -16.21
N ASN A 79 4.77 2.36 -16.71
CA ASN A 79 5.54 2.59 -17.93
C ASN A 79 6.99 2.11 -17.79
N SER A 80 7.66 2.42 -16.67
CA SER A 80 9.03 1.95 -16.44
C SER A 80 9.13 0.42 -16.43
N LEU A 81 8.13 -0.26 -15.85
CA LEU A 81 8.07 -1.73 -15.84
C LEU A 81 7.79 -2.31 -17.22
N ALA A 82 6.96 -1.65 -18.01
CA ALA A 82 6.68 -1.99 -19.40
C ALA A 82 7.95 -1.87 -20.27
N ASP A 83 8.67 -0.76 -20.14
CA ASP A 83 9.93 -0.48 -20.86
C ASP A 83 11.00 -1.52 -20.53
N ARG A 84 11.19 -1.85 -19.25
CA ARG A 84 12.12 -2.91 -18.81
C ARG A 84 11.80 -4.26 -19.42
N ARG A 85 10.53 -4.52 -19.73
CA ARG A 85 10.05 -5.76 -20.37
C ARG A 85 10.03 -5.68 -21.88
N ARG A 86 10.34 -4.51 -22.46
CA ARG A 86 10.24 -4.23 -23.90
C ARG A 86 8.86 -4.59 -24.46
N ARG A 87 7.80 -4.28 -23.70
CA ARG A 87 6.42 -4.59 -24.07
C ARG A 87 5.52 -3.40 -23.73
N GLU A 88 4.77 -2.91 -24.71
CA GLU A 88 3.86 -1.78 -24.53
C GLU A 88 2.63 -2.17 -23.68
N ILE A 89 2.11 -1.21 -22.92
CA ILE A 89 0.87 -1.34 -22.16
C ILE A 89 -0.23 -0.51 -22.81
N GLU A 90 -1.49 -0.90 -22.58
CA GLU A 90 -2.61 -0.05 -22.92
C GLU A 90 -2.56 1.26 -22.09
N PRO A 91 -3.08 2.37 -22.64
CA PRO A 91 -3.29 3.58 -21.84
C PRO A 91 -4.11 3.27 -20.59
N VAL A 92 -3.54 3.61 -19.42
CA VAL A 92 -4.21 3.37 -18.14
C VAL A 92 -5.15 4.54 -17.89
N ASP A 93 -6.46 4.31 -18.04
CA ASP A 93 -7.47 5.30 -17.68
C ASP A 93 -7.43 5.54 -16.16
N ASP A 94 -7.54 6.81 -15.78
CA ASP A 94 -7.65 7.34 -14.43
C ASP A 94 -8.69 6.62 -13.56
N LYS A 95 -9.69 6.01 -14.17
CA LYS A 95 -10.75 5.24 -13.51
C LYS A 95 -10.34 3.81 -13.13
N ARG A 96 -9.26 3.27 -13.71
CA ARG A 96 -8.75 1.92 -13.40
C ARG A 96 -7.99 1.89 -12.07
N PHE A 97 -7.58 3.05 -11.55
CA PHE A 97 -6.89 3.16 -10.27
C PHE A 97 -7.87 3.13 -9.09
N THR A 98 -7.69 2.14 -8.22
CA THR A 98 -8.24 2.17 -6.86
C THR A 98 -7.26 2.92 -5.97
N LEU A 99 -7.68 4.08 -5.46
CA LEU A 99 -6.85 4.93 -4.62
C LEU A 99 -7.25 4.83 -3.14
N ASN A 100 -6.24 4.79 -2.27
CA ASN A 100 -6.40 4.96 -0.83
C ASN A 100 -5.46 6.07 -0.37
N ILE A 101 -6.02 7.16 0.16
CA ILE A 101 -5.23 8.32 0.63
C ILE A 101 -5.26 8.34 2.16
N SER A 102 -4.09 8.18 2.76
CA SER A 102 -3.91 8.36 4.20
C SER A 102 -3.82 9.84 4.54
N ARG A 103 -4.43 10.21 5.67
CA ARG A 103 -4.46 11.59 6.17
C ARG A 103 -3.97 11.64 7.61
N ASN A 104 -3.30 12.74 7.96
CA ASN A 104 -2.97 13.02 9.35
C ASN A 104 -4.19 13.59 10.12
N TRP A 105 -4.01 13.82 11.43
CA TRP A 105 -5.04 14.40 12.30
C TRP A 105 -5.54 15.79 11.84
N PHE A 106 -4.70 16.53 11.09
CA PHE A 106 -5.05 17.83 10.51
C PHE A 106 -5.72 17.71 9.12
N GLY A 107 -6.05 16.49 8.67
CA GLY A 107 -6.71 16.22 7.39
C GLY A 107 -5.82 16.36 6.16
N LYS A 108 -4.50 16.53 6.32
CA LYS A 108 -3.53 16.62 5.21
C LYS A 108 -3.13 15.23 4.73
N ALA A 109 -2.98 15.06 3.41
CA ALA A 109 -2.54 13.80 2.83
C ALA A 109 -1.07 13.53 3.20
N THR A 110 -0.77 12.32 3.68
CA THR A 110 0.59 11.90 4.11
C THR A 110 1.15 10.78 3.24
N ALA A 111 0.29 9.89 2.78
CA ALA A 111 0.64 8.84 1.85
C ALA A 111 -0.57 8.51 0.97
N CYS A 112 -0.31 7.91 -0.18
CA CYS A 112 -1.32 7.35 -1.04
C CYS A 112 -0.89 5.98 -1.53
N SER A 113 -1.85 5.07 -1.63
CA SER A 113 -1.69 3.85 -2.40
C SER A 113 -2.59 3.85 -3.61
N ALA A 114 -2.05 3.39 -4.71
CA ALA A 114 -2.75 3.17 -5.96
C ALA A 114 -2.60 1.72 -6.38
N THR A 115 -3.73 1.06 -6.66
CA THR A 115 -3.75 -0.29 -7.23
C THR A 115 -4.48 -0.25 -8.57
N ALA A 116 -3.88 -0.79 -9.62
CA ALA A 116 -4.52 -0.88 -10.93
C ALA A 116 -4.09 -2.13 -11.70
N PRO A 117 -5.01 -2.77 -12.45
CA PRO A 117 -4.65 -3.76 -13.44
C PRO A 117 -4.06 -3.06 -14.67
N ILE A 118 -2.85 -3.47 -15.06
CA ILE A 118 -2.15 -3.00 -16.25
C ILE A 118 -2.22 -4.11 -17.30
N VAL A 119 -2.75 -3.78 -18.47
CA VAL A 119 -2.94 -4.74 -19.56
C VAL A 119 -1.90 -4.47 -20.64
N TRP A 120 -1.31 -5.53 -21.19
CA TRP A 120 -0.41 -5.40 -22.31
C TRP A 120 -1.16 -5.00 -23.58
N LYS A 121 -0.55 -4.13 -24.38
CA LYS A 121 -1.06 -3.84 -25.72
C LYS A 121 -1.00 -5.11 -26.57
N ARG A 122 -2.10 -5.41 -27.26
CA ARG A 122 -2.20 -6.54 -28.19
C ARG A 122 -1.56 -6.23 -29.53
#